data_AF-A0A024H5B1-F1
#
_entry.id   AF-A0A024H5B1-F1
#
_cell.length_a   1.000
_cell.length_b   1.000
_cell.length_c   1.000
_cell.angle_alpha   90.00
_cell.angle_beta   90.00
_cell.angle_gamma   90.00
#
_symmetry.space_group_name_H-M   'P 1'
#
loop_
_entity.id
_entity.type
_entity.pdbx_description
1 polymer ?
#
loop_
_entity_poly.entity_id
_entity_poly.type
_entity_poly.pdbx_seq_one_letter_code
_entity_poly.pdbx_strand_id
1 'polypeptide(L)'
;MFGLPFAGDGLVHAGLLGLGILAALLFYAYEKRRRGLSDPRLWPLAGFAVAFGAIGSRVLTWDVSRQVSLGDWWGVGDRSILAGLVGAWFGVHLAT
;
A
#
# COMPACT_ATOMS: atom_id res chain seq x y z
N MET A 1 -33.13 -0.81 -8.04
CA MET A 1 -31.73 -0.41 -7.80
C MET A 1 -30.93 -0.86 -9.01
N PHE A 2 -30.34 0.05 -9.79
CA PHE A 2 -29.45 -0.34 -10.88
C PHE A 2 -28.17 -0.90 -10.25
N GLY A 3 -27.95 -2.21 -10.36
CA GLY A 3 -26.71 -2.83 -9.92
C GLY A 3 -25.58 -2.27 -10.79
N LEU A 4 -24.66 -1.54 -10.19
CA LEU A 4 -23.46 -1.09 -10.88
C LEU A 4 -22.62 -2.33 -11.18
N PRO A 5 -22.34 -2.65 -12.46
CA PRO A 5 -21.48 -3.77 -12.78
C PRO A 5 -20.12 -3.54 -12.11
N PHE A 6 -19.56 -4.59 -11.49
CA PHE A 6 -18.27 -4.59 -10.80
C PHE A 6 -18.17 -3.84 -9.45
N ALA A 7 -19.28 -3.33 -8.90
CA ALA A 7 -19.26 -2.77 -7.55
C ALA A 7 -18.85 -3.84 -6.52
N GLY A 8 -17.73 -3.61 -5.84
CA GLY A 8 -17.16 -4.55 -4.86
C GLY A 8 -16.27 -5.65 -5.43
N ASP A 9 -15.99 -5.64 -6.74
CA ASP A 9 -15.10 -6.62 -7.36
C ASP A 9 -13.63 -6.40 -6.94
N GLY A 10 -13.04 -7.42 -6.32
CA GLY A 10 -11.67 -7.37 -5.81
C GLY A 10 -10.60 -7.27 -6.91
N LEU A 11 -10.84 -7.84 -8.09
CA LEU A 11 -9.91 -7.76 -9.22
C LEU A 11 -9.91 -6.36 -9.82
N VAL A 12 -11.08 -5.75 -9.98
CA VAL A 12 -11.20 -4.37 -10.47
C VAL A 12 -10.55 -3.41 -9.48
N HIS A 13 -10.80 -3.58 -8.18
CA HIS A 13 -10.14 -2.80 -7.15
C HIS A 13 -8.60 -2.96 -7.19
N ALA A 14 -8.11 -4.20 -7.28
CA ALA A 14 -6.67 -4.46 -7.36
C ALA A 14 -6.03 -3.86 -8.63
N GLY A 15 -6.73 -3.93 -9.76
CA GLY A 15 -6.29 -3.31 -11.02
C GLY A 15 -6.16 -1.79 -10.90
N LEU A 16 -7.19 -1.13 -10.37
CA LEU A 16 -7.18 0.33 -10.15
C LEU A 16 -6.13 0.75 -9.13
N LEU A 17 -5.97 -0.01 -8.04
CA LEU A 17 -4.94 0.23 -7.04
C LEU A 17 -3.54 0.12 -7.66
N GLY A 18 -3.29 -0.93 -8.45
CA GLY A 18 -2.02 -1.14 -9.15
C GLY A 18 -1.69 0.00 -10.12
N LEU A 19 -2.68 0.49 -10.88
CA LEU A 19 -2.52 1.65 -11.76
C LEU A 19 -2.20 2.93 -10.96
N GLY A 20 -2.83 3.12 -9.80
CA GLY A 20 -2.52 4.24 -8.90
C GLY A 20 -1.08 4.21 -8.38
N ILE A 21 -0.61 3.03 -7.94
CA ILE A 21 0.78 2.84 -7.51
C ILE A 21 1.74 3.10 -8.67
N LEU A 22 1.46 2.57 -9.86
CA LEU A 22 2.28 2.80 -11.05
C LEU A 22 2.37 4.28 -11.40
N ALA A 23 1.23 4.98 -11.44
CA ALA A 23 1.18 6.41 -11.71
C ALA A 23 2.02 7.22 -10.69
N ALA A 24 1.91 6.88 -9.40
CA ALA A 24 2.70 7.51 -8.35
C ALA A 24 4.21 7.26 -8.52
N LEU A 25 4.63 6.05 -8.87
CA LEU A 25 6.04 5.70 -9.10
C LEU A 25 6.60 6.39 -10.36
N LEU A 26 5.80 6.50 -11.43
CA LEU A 26 6.19 7.24 -12.64
C LEU A 26 6.36 8.73 -12.33
N PHE A 27 5.43 9.32 -11.58
CA PHE A 27 5.53 10.71 -11.14
C PHE A 27 6.75 10.93 -10.24
N TYR A 28 7.00 10.02 -9.31
CA TYR A 28 8.19 10.05 -8.45
C TYR A 28 9.49 9.98 -9.25
N ALA A 29 9.58 9.08 -10.23
CA ALA A 29 10.74 8.97 -11.11
C ALA A 29 10.94 10.25 -11.95
N TYR A 30 9.86 10.83 -12.45
CA TYR A 30 9.89 12.11 -13.16
C TYR A 30 10.40 13.24 -12.26
N GLU A 31 9.89 13.38 -11.04
CA GLU A 31 10.33 14.42 -10.09
C GLU A 31 11.79 14.21 -9.65
N LYS A 32 12.20 12.97 -9.39
CA LYS A 32 13.60 12.61 -9.11
C LYS A 32 14.52 13.07 -10.24
N ARG A 33 14.13 12.81 -11.50
CA ARG A 33 14.88 13.25 -12.69
C ARG A 33 14.87 14.77 -12.85
N ARG A 34 13.70 15.41 -12.75
CA ARG A 34 13.51 16.86 -12.88
C ARG A 34 14.34 17.64 -11.87
N ARG A 35 14.49 17.12 -10.65
CA ARG A 35 15.27 17.74 -9.56
C ARG A 35 16.75 17.35 -9.55
N GLY A 36 17.20 16.51 -10.49
CA GLY A 36 18.59 16.07 -10.57
C GLY A 36 19.03 15.21 -9.38
N LEU A 37 18.10 14.57 -8.67
CA LEU A 37 18.41 13.77 -7.48
C LEU A 37 18.98 12.41 -7.91
N SER A 38 20.24 12.16 -7.55
CA SER A 38 20.97 10.93 -7.89
C SER A 38 21.15 9.97 -6.72
N ASP A 39 20.66 10.32 -5.52
CA ASP A 39 20.80 9.47 -4.34
C ASP A 39 20.16 8.08 -4.60
N PRO A 40 20.94 6.99 -4.51
CA PRO A 40 20.44 5.63 -4.74
C PRO A 40 19.42 5.18 -3.70
N ARG A 41 19.35 5.80 -2.51
CA ARG A 41 18.40 5.46 -1.43
C ARG A 41 16.96 5.84 -1.74
N LEU A 42 16.75 6.73 -2.71
CA LEU A 42 15.43 7.22 -3.10
C LEU A 42 14.50 6.11 -3.61
N TRP A 43 15.02 5.10 -4.30
CA TRP A 43 14.20 3.97 -4.76
C TRP A 43 13.83 2.99 -3.64
N PRO A 44 14.78 2.58 -2.77
CA PRO A 44 14.46 1.87 -1.54
C PRO A 44 13.39 2.58 -0.69
N LEU A 45 13.49 3.90 -0.47
CA LEU A 45 12.49 4.67 0.28
C LEU A 45 11.08 4.52 -0.31
N ALA A 46 10.93 4.68 -1.63
CA ALA A 46 9.65 4.51 -2.31
C ALA A 46 9.14 3.06 -2.21
N GLY A 47 10.02 2.08 -2.38
CA GLY A 47 9.68 0.66 -2.25
C GLY A 47 9.19 0.30 -0.84
N PHE A 48 9.90 0.77 0.20
CA PHE A 48 9.51 0.54 1.59
C PHE A 48 8.20 1.24 1.94
N ALA A 49 7.97 2.47 1.46
CA ALA A 49 6.71 3.17 1.65
C ALA A 49 5.52 2.37 1.10
N VAL A 50 5.64 1.84 -0.13
CA VAL A 50 4.59 1.04 -0.76
C VAL A 50 4.41 -0.30 -0.05
N ALA A 51 5.51 -1.01 0.24
CA ALA A 51 5.47 -2.33 0.86
C ALA A 51 4.88 -2.28 2.28
N PHE A 52 5.40 -1.39 3.13
CA PHE A 52 4.89 -1.23 4.49
C PHE A 52 3.52 -0.58 4.54
N GLY A 53 3.15 0.24 3.54
CA GLY A 53 1.79 0.72 3.40
C GLY A 53 0.80 -0.43 3.15
N ALA A 54 1.15 -1.34 2.25
CA ALA A 54 0.35 -2.54 1.98
C ALA A 54 0.26 -3.46 3.21
N ILE A 55 1.39 -3.73 3.87
CA ILE A 55 1.45 -4.55 5.09
C ILE A 55 0.64 -3.90 6.22
N GLY A 56 0.91 -2.62 6.50
CA GLY A 56 0.25 -1.86 7.56
C GLY A 56 -1.27 -1.80 7.38
N SER A 57 -1.76 -1.68 6.14
CA SER A 57 -3.19 -1.66 5.84
C SER A 57 -3.96 -2.91 6.28
N ARG A 58 -3.25 -4.03 6.51
CA ARG A 58 -3.83 -5.33 6.89
C ARG A 58 -3.38 -5.81 8.28
N VAL A 59 -2.10 -5.68 8.61
CA VAL A 59 -1.56 -6.25 9.85
C VAL A 59 -1.92 -5.40 11.06
N LEU A 60 -1.91 -4.06 10.93
CA LEU A 60 -2.22 -3.18 12.06
C LEU A 60 -3.71 -3.16 12.43
N THR A 61 -4.57 -3.81 11.63
CA THR A 61 -5.98 -4.04 11.97
C THR A 61 -6.20 -5.39 12.65
N TRP A 62 -5.15 -6.21 12.82
CA TRP A 62 -5.29 -7.58 13.31
C TRP A 62 -5.90 -7.65 14.70
N ASP A 63 -7.10 -8.21 14.75
CA ASP A 63 -7.86 -8.43 15.96
C ASP A 63 -7.65 -9.85 16.49
N VAL A 64 -6.71 -9.97 17.43
CA VAL A 64 -6.34 -11.24 18.08
C VAL A 64 -7.51 -11.83 18.89
N SER A 65 -8.47 -11.00 19.33
CA SER A 65 -9.63 -11.48 20.09
C SER A 65 -10.54 -12.41 19.28
N ARG A 66 -10.49 -12.31 17.94
CA ARG A 66 -11.24 -13.17 17.01
C ARG A 66 -10.60 -14.56 16.86
N GLN A 67 -9.46 -14.82 17.50
CA GLN A 67 -8.72 -16.11 17.43
C GLN A 67 -8.38 -16.55 15.99
N VAL A 68 -8.21 -15.58 15.07
CA VAL A 68 -7.89 -15.82 13.66
C VAL A 68 -6.37 -15.79 13.48
N SER A 69 -5.83 -16.79 12.77
CA SER A 69 -4.40 -16.82 12.44
C SER A 69 -4.01 -15.62 11.56
N LEU A 70 -2.75 -15.20 11.62
CA LEU A 70 -2.29 -14.07 10.81
C LEU A 70 -2.45 -14.33 9.30
N GLY A 71 -2.29 -15.58 8.86
CA GLY A 71 -2.46 -15.96 7.45
C GLY A 71 -3.89 -15.79 6.97
N ASP A 72 -4.86 -16.21 7.79
CA ASP A 72 -6.28 -16.04 7.50
C ASP A 72 -6.70 -14.57 7.58
N TRP A 73 -6.17 -13.84 8.57
CA TRP A 73 -6.38 -12.40 8.70
C TRP A 73 -5.83 -11.63 7.51
N TRP A 74 -4.67 -12.04 6.99
CA TRP A 74 -4.10 -11.42 5.81
C TRP A 74 -5.04 -11.53 4.61
N GLY A 75 -5.70 -12.67 4.40
CA GLY A 75 -6.61 -12.88 3.27
C GLY A 75 -7.96 -12.18 3.42
N VAL A 76 -8.60 -12.35 4.57
CA VAL A 76 -10.03 -12.06 4.78
C VAL A 76 -10.27 -10.96 5.83
N GLY A 77 -9.22 -10.49 6.50
CA GLY A 77 -9.30 -9.50 7.56
C GLY A 77 -9.62 -8.07 7.09
N ASP A 78 -9.85 -7.21 8.07
CA ASP A 78 -10.23 -5.82 7.88
C ASP A 78 -9.08 -5.01 7.23
N ARG A 79 -9.44 -4.04 6.41
CA ARG A 79 -8.49 -3.17 5.70
C ARG A 79 -8.66 -1.73 6.13
N SER A 80 -7.56 -1.04 6.44
CA SER A 80 -7.59 0.36 6.88
C SER A 80 -6.59 1.24 6.13
N ILE A 81 -7.08 2.35 5.60
CA ILE A 81 -6.25 3.36 4.92
C ILE A 81 -5.32 4.04 5.93
N LEU A 82 -5.82 4.42 7.10
CA LEU A 82 -5.00 5.08 8.14
C LEU A 82 -3.87 4.16 8.62
N ALA A 83 -4.18 2.88 8.82
CA ALA A 83 -3.20 1.87 9.16
C ALA A 83 -2.14 1.72 8.05
N GLY A 84 -2.56 1.77 6.78
CA GLY A 84 -1.63 1.81 5.64
C GLY A 84 -0.73 3.05 5.65
N LEU A 85 -1.26 4.24 5.94
CA LEU A 85 -0.45 5.46 6.01
C LEU A 85 0.59 5.40 7.14
N VAL A 86 0.20 4.88 8.32
CA VAL A 86 1.13 4.65 9.44
C VAL A 86 2.20 3.63 9.05
N GLY A 87 1.82 2.54 8.37
CA GLY A 87 2.76 1.56 7.84
C GLY A 87 3.75 2.19 6.87
N ALA A 88 3.29 2.96 5.90
CA ALA A 88 4.15 3.65 4.93
C ALA A 88 5.15 4.61 5.61
N TRP A 89 4.68 5.39 6.59
CA TRP A 89 5.53 6.26 7.42
C TRP A 89 6.61 5.45 8.13
N PHE A 90 6.24 4.34 8.77
CA PHE A 90 7.20 3.46 9.45
C PHE A 90 8.21 2.85 8.47
N GLY A 91 7.76 2.38 7.30
CA GLY A 91 8.63 1.79 6.28
C GLY A 91 9.69 2.77 5.78
N VAL A 92 9.33 4.04 5.60
CA VAL A 92 10.29 5.09 5.23
C VAL A 92 11.36 5.26 6.30
N HIS A 93 11.00 5.27 7.58
CA HIS A 93 11.96 5.39 8.69
C HIS A 93 12.87 4.16 8.83
N LEU A 94 12.41 2.99 8.39
CA LEU A 94 13.24 1.78 8.38
C LEU A 94 14.25 1.78 7.22
N ALA A 95 13.96 2.51 6.14
CA ALA A 95 14.79 2.59 4.95
C ALA A 95 15.89 3.67 5.01
N THR A 96 15.82 4.57 6.00
CA THR A 96 16.81 5.64 6.26
C THR A 96 17.95 5.16 7.14
#